data_AF-A0A315YMG7-F1
#
_entry.id   AF-A0A315YMG7-F1
#
_cell.length_a   1.000
_cell.length_b   1.000
_cell.length_c   1.000
_cell.angle_alpha   90.00
_cell.angle_beta   90.00
_cell.angle_gamma   90.00
#
_symmetry.space_group_name_H-M   'P 1'
#
loop_
_entity.id
_entity.type
_entity.pdbx_description
1 polymer ?
#
loop_
_entity_poly.entity_id
_entity_poly.type
_entity_poly.pdbx_seq_one_letter_code
_entity_poly.pdbx_strand_id
1 'polypeptide(L)'
;MEHLEKKFGVLYPERFKKFLKELDCSRVIIEMLDEKYEILPSLLEEITDNNIADTAYNNLNDLYTYPEDQQTKKLPFARNTTGDCYKFLYFQGENGTECGESIYVRDLDAPWAGRIKVSNSIEFLYGKQSKDDKEVLISCNSKTFNEFSELVDLPSNIQYELESPGDFGFNTKEANTPISVTTSLTISSNKDEKDDFCVIHVCIELDRGGKVLYGNYNYEIKSNKLLNLCFDENQNYRIYYYKFHAVMDALKKFKDRCLSNDLSIEELNEKINTSNYLNVIKGYFYSVDIMGNASLYGV
;
A
#
# COMPACT_ATOMS: atom_id res chain seq x y z
N MET A 1 -2.65 -16.13 21.67
CA MET A 1 -2.57 -16.47 20.23
C MET A 1 -2.66 -17.98 19.95
N GLU A 2 -1.98 -18.85 20.70
CA GLU A 2 -1.94 -20.32 20.45
C GLU A 2 -3.34 -20.97 20.30
N HIS A 3 -4.34 -20.50 21.06
CA HIS A 3 -5.72 -21.00 20.94
C HIS A 3 -6.35 -20.67 19.57
N LEU A 4 -6.09 -19.49 19.01
CA LEU A 4 -6.57 -19.10 17.67
C LEU A 4 -5.83 -19.89 16.60
N GLU A 5 -4.52 -20.04 16.73
CA GLU A 5 -3.69 -20.79 15.78
C GLU A 5 -4.16 -22.25 15.67
N LYS A 6 -4.43 -22.89 16.82
CA LYS A 6 -5.01 -24.24 16.87
C LYS A 6 -6.39 -24.32 16.22
N LYS A 7 -7.24 -23.30 16.43
CA LYS A 7 -8.60 -23.24 15.89
C LYS A 7 -8.60 -23.01 14.37
N PHE A 8 -7.77 -22.11 13.90
CA PHE A 8 -7.70 -21.68 12.51
C PHE A 8 -6.80 -22.58 11.64
N GLY A 9 -6.02 -23.45 12.25
CA GLY A 9 -5.14 -24.39 11.56
C GLY A 9 -3.97 -23.72 10.86
N VAL A 10 -3.53 -22.54 11.31
CA VAL A 10 -2.42 -21.76 10.72
C VAL A 10 -1.77 -20.92 11.82
N LEU A 11 -0.46 -20.67 11.73
CA LEU A 11 0.31 -19.96 12.77
C LEU A 11 0.60 -18.51 12.37
N TYR A 12 0.58 -17.58 13.34
CA TYR A 12 1.09 -16.23 13.14
C TYR A 12 2.61 -16.24 13.01
N PRO A 13 3.20 -15.27 12.26
CA PRO A 13 4.65 -15.14 12.20
C PRO A 13 5.27 -15.01 13.59
N GLU A 14 6.34 -15.74 13.88
CA GLU A 14 6.98 -15.77 15.19
C GLU A 14 7.50 -14.40 15.59
N ARG A 15 8.07 -13.65 14.62
CA ARG A 15 8.52 -12.29 14.86
C ARG A 15 7.36 -11.34 15.16
N PHE A 16 6.17 -11.53 14.56
CA PHE A 16 4.97 -10.76 14.91
C PHE A 16 4.50 -11.05 16.35
N LYS A 17 4.52 -12.32 16.76
CA LYS A 17 4.20 -12.70 18.15
C LYS A 17 5.15 -12.07 19.16
N LYS A 18 6.46 -12.08 18.86
CA LYS A 18 7.48 -11.42 19.69
C LYS A 18 7.26 -9.92 19.76
N PHE A 19 7.05 -9.28 18.60
CA PHE A 19 6.73 -7.86 18.51
C PHE A 19 5.56 -7.47 19.41
N LEU A 20 4.42 -8.19 19.34
CA LEU A 20 3.26 -7.87 20.19
C LEU A 20 3.53 -8.10 21.68
N LYS A 21 4.27 -9.15 22.05
CA LYS A 21 4.65 -9.41 23.45
C LYS A 21 5.55 -8.32 24.03
N GLU A 22 6.44 -7.75 23.22
CA GLU A 22 7.36 -6.69 23.65
C GLU A 22 6.66 -5.35 23.94
N LEU A 23 5.48 -5.10 23.38
CA LEU A 23 4.73 -3.86 23.60
C LEU A 23 4.14 -3.76 25.02
N ASP A 24 3.85 -4.91 25.65
CA ASP A 24 3.28 -5.04 27.00
C ASP A 24 2.15 -4.00 27.27
N CYS A 25 1.02 -4.19 26.59
CA CYS A 25 -0.14 -3.31 26.64
C CYS A 25 -1.45 -4.04 26.34
N SER A 26 -2.58 -3.46 26.75
CA SER A 26 -3.93 -4.00 26.50
C SER A 26 -4.51 -3.57 25.15
N ARG A 27 -3.95 -2.53 24.53
CA ARG A 27 -4.47 -1.94 23.29
C ARG A 27 -3.34 -1.46 22.40
N VAL A 28 -3.39 -1.81 21.12
CA VAL A 28 -2.42 -1.35 20.12
C VAL A 28 -3.17 -0.78 18.93
N ILE A 29 -2.90 0.49 18.62
CA ILE A 29 -3.38 1.18 17.43
C ILE A 29 -2.22 1.34 16.45
N ILE A 30 -2.39 0.86 15.24
CA ILE A 30 -1.48 1.00 14.11
C ILE A 30 -2.03 2.08 13.20
N GLU A 31 -1.34 3.21 13.12
CA GLU A 31 -1.61 4.24 12.13
C GLU A 31 -0.91 3.88 10.82
N MET A 32 -1.68 3.30 9.91
CA MET A 32 -1.23 2.96 8.56
C MET A 32 -1.23 4.22 7.68
N LEU A 33 -0.83 4.04 6.42
CA LEU A 33 -0.74 5.14 5.46
C LEU A 33 -2.11 5.71 5.08
N ASP A 34 -3.15 4.88 5.12
CA ASP A 34 -4.53 5.18 4.78
C ASP A 34 -5.37 5.55 6.01
N GLU A 35 -5.45 4.65 7.00
CA GLU A 35 -6.29 4.81 8.19
C GLU A 35 -5.68 4.14 9.44
N LYS A 36 -6.40 4.23 10.56
CA LYS A 36 -5.98 3.63 11.84
C LYS A 36 -6.62 2.26 12.01
N TYR A 37 -5.79 1.28 12.38
CA TYR A 37 -6.17 -0.10 12.66
C TYR A 37 -5.90 -0.44 14.12
N GLU A 38 -6.78 -1.19 14.75
CA GLU A 38 -6.61 -1.73 16.09
C GLU A 38 -6.24 -3.21 15.99
N ILE A 39 -5.16 -3.61 16.67
CA ILE A 39 -4.83 -5.03 16.82
C ILE A 39 -6.00 -5.74 17.48
N LEU A 40 -6.39 -6.89 16.96
CA LEU A 40 -7.52 -7.65 17.50
C LEU A 40 -7.27 -7.95 18.99
N PRO A 41 -8.18 -7.58 19.91
CA PRO A 41 -7.94 -7.72 21.35
C PRO A 41 -7.63 -9.16 21.79
N SER A 42 -8.17 -10.16 21.08
CA SER A 42 -7.87 -11.59 21.28
C SER A 42 -6.40 -11.99 21.06
N LEU A 43 -5.60 -11.10 20.48
CA LEU A 43 -4.16 -11.30 20.28
C LEU A 43 -3.32 -10.74 21.43
N LEU A 44 -3.84 -9.76 22.17
CA LEU A 44 -3.14 -9.07 23.26
C LEU A 44 -3.44 -9.71 24.62
N GLU A 45 -4.68 -10.15 24.83
CA GLU A 45 -5.13 -10.74 26.09
C GLU A 45 -5.62 -12.19 25.89
N GLU A 46 -5.55 -13.02 26.92
CA GLU A 46 -6.19 -14.35 26.96
C GLU A 46 -7.72 -14.20 27.13
N ILE A 47 -8.38 -13.57 26.14
CA ILE A 47 -9.82 -13.47 26.09
C ILE A 47 -10.34 -14.73 25.39
N THR A 48 -11.05 -15.57 26.13
CA THR A 48 -11.58 -16.85 25.66
C THR A 48 -12.82 -16.75 24.76
N ASP A 49 -13.44 -15.57 24.66
CA ASP A 49 -14.79 -15.41 24.08
C ASP A 49 -14.90 -14.24 23.09
N ASN A 50 -13.86 -14.01 22.27
CA ASN A 50 -13.86 -12.88 21.36
C ASN A 50 -14.34 -13.27 19.95
N ASN A 51 -15.64 -13.10 19.71
CA ASN A 51 -16.32 -13.35 18.42
C ASN A 51 -15.72 -12.56 17.24
N ILE A 52 -14.99 -11.47 17.51
CA ILE A 52 -14.44 -10.60 16.46
C ILE A 52 -13.39 -11.33 15.61
N ALA A 53 -12.44 -12.03 16.23
CA ALA A 53 -11.39 -12.74 15.49
C ALA A 53 -11.95 -13.91 14.67
N ASP A 54 -12.93 -14.62 15.22
CA ASP A 54 -13.65 -15.69 14.53
C ASP A 54 -14.44 -15.16 13.34
N THR A 55 -15.20 -14.08 13.53
CA THR A 55 -15.97 -13.44 12.47
C THR A 55 -15.05 -12.94 11.37
N ALA A 56 -13.95 -12.26 11.73
CA ALA A 56 -12.95 -11.79 10.77
C ALA A 56 -12.34 -12.96 9.99
N TYR A 57 -11.93 -14.03 10.68
CA TYR A 57 -11.34 -15.21 10.04
C TYR A 57 -12.33 -15.88 9.08
N ASN A 58 -13.56 -16.12 9.51
CA ASN A 58 -14.59 -16.76 8.69
C ASN A 58 -14.91 -15.94 7.44
N ASN A 59 -15.07 -14.62 7.57
CA ASN A 59 -15.37 -13.75 6.43
C ASN A 59 -14.20 -13.64 5.44
N LEU A 60 -12.96 -13.51 5.93
CA LEU A 60 -11.78 -13.42 5.05
C LEU A 60 -11.51 -14.74 4.29
N ASN A 61 -11.90 -15.86 4.88
CA ASN A 61 -11.72 -17.21 4.33
C ASN A 61 -13.00 -17.76 3.68
N ASP A 62 -14.02 -16.92 3.46
CA ASP A 62 -15.20 -17.33 2.70
C ASP A 62 -14.84 -17.56 1.23
N LEU A 63 -14.81 -18.83 0.84
CA LEU A 63 -14.45 -19.28 -0.49
C LEU A 63 -15.52 -18.95 -1.54
N TYR A 64 -16.76 -18.65 -1.14
CA TYR A 64 -17.79 -18.19 -2.06
C TYR A 64 -17.42 -16.82 -2.64
N THR A 65 -16.88 -15.98 -1.77
CA THR A 65 -16.55 -14.59 -2.09
C THR A 65 -15.16 -14.45 -2.74
N TYR A 66 -14.21 -15.36 -2.43
CA TYR A 66 -12.80 -15.27 -2.87
C TYR A 66 -12.24 -16.59 -3.42
N PRO A 67 -12.70 -17.05 -4.60
CA PRO A 67 -12.30 -18.34 -5.17
C PRO A 67 -10.81 -18.42 -5.54
N GLU A 68 -10.15 -17.29 -5.80
CA GLU A 68 -8.73 -17.23 -6.17
C GLU A 68 -7.77 -17.58 -5.02
N ASP A 69 -8.24 -17.56 -3.77
CA ASP A 69 -7.41 -17.74 -2.58
C ASP A 69 -7.62 -19.12 -1.90
N GLN A 70 -8.25 -20.08 -2.59
CA GLN A 70 -8.60 -21.40 -2.05
C GLN A 70 -7.45 -22.18 -1.40
N GLN A 71 -6.22 -21.94 -1.84
CA GLN A 71 -5.04 -22.68 -1.38
C GLN A 71 -4.42 -22.10 -0.09
N THR A 72 -4.92 -20.97 0.40
CA THR A 72 -4.28 -20.25 1.52
C THR A 72 -5.29 -19.79 2.55
N LYS A 73 -4.87 -19.80 3.82
CA LYS A 73 -5.61 -19.23 4.94
C LYS A 73 -5.17 -17.80 5.20
N LYS A 74 -6.15 -16.94 5.45
CA LYS A 74 -5.97 -15.54 5.83
C LYS A 74 -6.14 -15.43 7.33
N LEU A 75 -5.12 -14.93 8.00
CA LEU A 75 -5.05 -14.85 9.45
C LEU A 75 -5.11 -13.37 9.86
N PRO A 76 -6.29 -12.85 10.23
CA PRO A 76 -6.46 -11.44 10.56
C PRO A 76 -5.74 -11.08 11.85
N PHE A 77 -5.13 -9.90 11.89
CA PHE A 77 -4.46 -9.41 13.10
C PHE A 77 -4.86 -8.00 13.52
N ALA A 78 -5.44 -7.20 12.63
CA ALA A 78 -5.96 -5.89 12.96
C ALA A 78 -7.23 -5.57 12.17
N ARG A 79 -8.03 -4.63 12.68
CA ARG A 79 -9.25 -4.13 12.05
C ARG A 79 -9.25 -2.60 12.06
N ASN A 80 -9.77 -1.95 11.04
CA ASN A 80 -9.83 -0.49 11.03
C ASN A 80 -10.76 0.05 12.14
N THR A 81 -10.47 1.26 12.57
CA THR A 81 -11.15 1.95 13.70
C THR A 81 -12.15 3.01 13.24
N THR A 82 -12.29 3.17 11.93
CA THR A 82 -13.12 4.20 11.28
C THR A 82 -14.21 3.57 10.41
N GLY A 83 -15.32 4.29 10.21
CA GLY A 83 -16.43 3.83 9.36
C GLY A 83 -17.18 2.60 9.92
N ASP A 84 -17.62 1.72 9.02
CA ASP A 84 -18.26 0.43 9.32
C ASP A 84 -17.33 -0.60 9.99
N CYS A 85 -16.03 -0.31 9.95
CA CYS A 85 -14.96 -1.12 10.48
C CYS A 85 -14.85 -2.55 9.87
N TYR A 86 -15.09 -2.69 8.57
CA TYR A 86 -15.01 -3.96 7.83
C TYR A 86 -13.69 -4.20 7.11
N LYS A 87 -12.66 -3.38 7.35
CA LYS A 87 -11.32 -3.57 6.78
C LYS A 87 -10.40 -4.27 7.77
N PHE A 88 -9.72 -5.30 7.29
CA PHE A 88 -8.81 -6.11 8.10
C PHE A 88 -7.41 -6.15 7.52
N LEU A 89 -6.41 -6.03 8.40
CA LEU A 89 -5.04 -6.43 8.10
C LEU A 89 -4.88 -7.91 8.44
N TYR A 90 -4.23 -8.66 7.55
CA TYR A 90 -4.04 -10.09 7.71
C TYR A 90 -2.72 -10.59 7.14
N PHE A 91 -2.28 -11.74 7.66
CA PHE A 91 -1.21 -12.56 7.10
C PHE A 91 -1.78 -13.72 6.28
N GLN A 92 -0.99 -14.31 5.40
CA GLN A 92 -1.41 -15.43 4.55
C GLN A 92 -0.46 -16.60 4.71
N GLY A 93 -1.01 -17.81 4.83
CA GLY A 93 -0.24 -19.05 5.00
C GLY A 93 -0.99 -20.28 4.50
N GLU A 94 -0.30 -21.41 4.40
CA GLU A 94 -0.92 -22.70 4.13
C GLU A 94 -1.45 -23.33 5.42
N ASN A 95 -2.32 -24.33 5.30
CA ASN A 95 -2.84 -25.03 6.48
C ASN A 95 -1.71 -25.81 7.18
N GLY A 96 -1.60 -25.65 8.49
CA GLY A 96 -0.59 -26.27 9.35
C GLY A 96 0.78 -25.58 9.33
N THR A 97 0.93 -24.47 8.62
CA THR A 97 2.21 -23.75 8.50
C THR A 97 2.14 -22.36 9.13
N GLU A 98 3.32 -21.76 9.33
CA GLU A 98 3.45 -20.37 9.70
C GLU A 98 3.14 -19.47 8.49
N CYS A 99 2.32 -18.45 8.70
CA CYS A 99 2.06 -17.45 7.67
C CYS A 99 3.35 -16.73 7.26
N GLY A 100 3.41 -16.29 6.00
CA GLY A 100 4.45 -15.36 5.56
C GLY A 100 4.33 -14.00 6.25
N GLU A 101 5.42 -13.25 6.27
CA GLU A 101 5.51 -11.93 6.92
C GLU A 101 4.92 -10.78 6.10
N SER A 102 4.42 -11.07 4.89
CA SER A 102 3.73 -10.07 4.07
C SER A 102 2.41 -9.67 4.69
N ILE A 103 2.17 -8.37 4.77
CA ILE A 103 0.94 -7.77 5.30
C ILE A 103 0.02 -7.46 4.14
N TYR A 104 -1.24 -7.87 4.27
CA TYR A 104 -2.30 -7.57 3.32
C TYR A 104 -3.44 -6.84 4.01
N VAL A 105 -4.19 -6.07 3.22
CA VAL A 105 -5.44 -5.45 3.64
C VAL A 105 -6.59 -5.95 2.75
N ARG A 106 -7.77 -6.11 3.36
CA ARG A 106 -9.01 -6.42 2.65
C ARG A 106 -10.19 -5.72 3.33
N ASP A 107 -11.03 -5.11 2.51
CA ASP A 107 -12.34 -4.60 2.89
C ASP A 107 -13.38 -5.67 2.58
N LEU A 108 -14.21 -6.02 3.57
CA LEU A 108 -15.26 -7.01 3.38
C LEU A 108 -16.49 -6.45 2.65
N ASP A 109 -16.70 -5.13 2.66
CA ASP A 109 -17.81 -4.48 1.95
C ASP A 109 -17.53 -4.28 0.46
N ALA A 110 -16.25 -4.35 0.09
CA ALA A 110 -15.80 -4.34 -1.29
C ALA A 110 -15.07 -5.65 -1.65
N PRO A 111 -15.75 -6.81 -1.63
CA PRO A 111 -15.10 -8.11 -1.88
C PRO A 111 -14.43 -8.18 -3.26
N TRP A 112 -14.96 -7.44 -4.23
CA TRP A 112 -14.40 -7.37 -5.58
C TRP A 112 -13.12 -6.54 -5.71
N ALA A 113 -12.74 -5.79 -4.67
CA ALA A 113 -11.47 -5.09 -4.61
C ALA A 113 -10.27 -6.06 -4.47
N GLY A 114 -10.53 -7.32 -4.12
CA GLY A 114 -9.51 -8.36 -4.04
C GLY A 114 -8.52 -8.15 -2.88
N ARG A 115 -7.40 -8.87 -2.93
CA ARG A 115 -6.30 -8.70 -1.96
C ARG A 115 -5.43 -7.51 -2.35
N ILE A 116 -5.05 -6.69 -1.37
CA ILE A 116 -4.07 -5.63 -1.55
C ILE A 116 -2.89 -5.95 -0.64
N LYS A 117 -1.71 -6.12 -1.23
CA LYS A 117 -0.48 -6.23 -0.47
C LYS A 117 -0.11 -4.85 0.05
N VAL A 118 0.20 -4.73 1.33
CA VAL A 118 0.67 -3.48 1.95
C VAL A 118 2.19 -3.46 2.03
N SER A 119 2.77 -4.57 2.48
CA SER A 119 4.22 -4.73 2.62
C SER A 119 4.61 -6.20 2.48
N ASN A 120 5.88 -6.43 2.19
CA ASN A 120 6.49 -7.76 2.16
C ASN A 120 6.90 -8.28 3.55
N SER A 121 6.98 -7.41 4.56
CA SER A 121 7.58 -7.71 5.86
C SER A 121 6.82 -7.07 7.02
N ILE A 122 6.84 -7.75 8.17
CA ILE A 122 6.29 -7.25 9.44
C ILE A 122 7.04 -6.01 9.96
N GLU A 123 8.26 -5.75 9.47
CA GLU A 123 9.03 -4.54 9.84
C GLU A 123 8.32 -3.26 9.42
N PHE A 124 7.36 -3.35 8.50
CA PHE A 124 6.44 -2.26 8.21
C PHE A 124 5.71 -1.77 9.47
N LEU A 125 5.40 -2.67 10.41
CA LEU A 125 4.76 -2.36 11.68
C LEU A 125 5.74 -1.77 12.71
N TYR A 126 7.05 -1.72 12.45
CA TYR A 126 8.03 -1.15 13.38
C TYR A 126 8.10 0.37 13.20
N GLY A 127 6.96 1.03 13.39
CA GLY A 127 6.80 2.47 13.28
C GLY A 127 7.25 3.23 14.54
N LYS A 128 7.18 4.56 14.49
CA LYS A 128 7.40 5.39 15.68
C LYS A 128 6.31 5.10 16.71
N GLN A 129 6.72 4.79 17.94
CA GLN A 129 5.79 4.42 19.01
C GLN A 129 5.52 5.61 19.94
N SER A 130 4.27 5.74 20.36
CA SER A 130 3.84 6.58 21.50
C SER A 130 3.07 5.68 22.46
N LYS A 131 3.48 5.65 23.73
CA LYS A 131 2.90 4.77 24.73
C LYS A 131 2.30 5.59 25.87
N ASP A 132 1.05 5.30 26.15
CA ASP A 132 0.35 5.66 27.40
C ASP A 132 0.15 4.38 28.24
N ASP A 133 -0.34 4.50 29.48
CA ASP A 133 -0.36 3.39 30.47
C ASP A 133 -0.96 2.06 29.98
N LYS A 134 -1.87 2.09 29.00
CA LYS A 134 -2.60 0.91 28.49
C LYS A 134 -2.66 0.79 26.98
N GLU A 135 -2.19 1.82 26.27
CA GLU A 135 -2.33 1.95 24.82
C GLU A 135 -0.98 2.28 24.18
N VAL A 136 -0.67 1.58 23.09
CA VAL A 136 0.45 1.92 22.22
C VAL A 136 -0.10 2.36 20.87
N LEU A 137 0.26 3.57 20.45
CA LEU A 137 0.07 4.06 19.09
C LEU A 137 1.37 3.85 18.31
N ILE A 138 1.27 3.18 17.16
CA ILE A 138 2.39 2.88 16.27
C ILE A 138 2.15 3.60 14.96
N SER A 139 2.99 4.60 14.64
CA SER A 139 2.88 5.36 13.40
C SER A 139 3.77 4.77 12.32
N CYS A 140 3.17 4.11 11.34
CA CYS A 140 3.88 3.50 10.21
C CYS A 140 4.20 4.50 9.09
N ASN A 141 3.68 5.73 9.15
CA ASN A 141 3.90 6.79 8.17
C ASN A 141 5.24 7.52 8.33
N SER A 142 5.98 7.27 9.41
CA SER A 142 7.21 8.00 9.76
C SER A 142 8.48 7.42 9.17
N LYS A 143 8.39 6.33 8.38
CA LYS A 143 9.55 5.69 7.77
C LYS A 143 10.15 6.56 6.69
N THR A 144 11.45 6.46 6.48
CA THR A 144 12.16 7.11 5.37
C THR A 144 11.88 6.39 4.04
N PHE A 145 12.27 7.03 2.93
CA PHE A 145 12.21 6.39 1.61
C PHE A 145 13.00 5.09 1.55
N ASN A 146 14.21 5.05 2.09
CA ASN A 146 15.04 3.85 2.06
C ASN A 146 14.35 2.69 2.81
N GLU A 147 13.81 2.95 3.99
CA GLU A 147 13.03 1.96 4.74
C GLU A 147 11.79 1.49 3.97
N PHE A 148 10.99 2.40 3.38
CA PHE A 148 9.85 1.97 2.57
C PHE A 148 10.29 1.16 1.34
N SER A 149 11.39 1.54 0.71
CA SER A 149 11.91 0.87 -0.47
C SER A 149 12.31 -0.59 -0.19
N GLU A 150 12.74 -0.92 1.01
CA GLU A 150 13.09 -2.30 1.38
C GLU A 150 11.85 -3.13 1.74
N LEU A 151 10.77 -2.46 2.19
CA LEU A 151 9.58 -3.11 2.73
C LEU A 151 8.44 -3.26 1.71
N VAL A 152 8.50 -2.55 0.59
CA VAL A 152 7.40 -2.37 -0.35
C VAL A 152 7.87 -2.68 -1.77
N ASP A 153 7.26 -3.68 -2.40
CA ASP A 153 7.51 -4.03 -3.81
C ASP A 153 6.26 -3.91 -4.65
N LEU A 154 6.48 -3.67 -5.95
CA LEU A 154 5.42 -3.64 -6.93
C LEU A 154 4.64 -4.98 -6.93
N PRO A 155 3.33 -4.97 -6.63
CA PRO A 155 2.50 -6.18 -6.66
C PRO A 155 2.46 -6.80 -8.06
N SER A 156 2.36 -8.13 -8.15
CA SER A 156 2.41 -8.85 -9.44
C SER A 156 1.28 -8.51 -10.42
N ASN A 157 0.20 -7.89 -9.95
CA ASN A 157 -0.91 -7.41 -10.76
C ASN A 157 -0.71 -5.99 -11.32
N ILE A 158 0.39 -5.33 -10.95
CA ILE A 158 0.82 -4.06 -11.52
C ILE A 158 2.09 -4.33 -12.34
N GLN A 159 2.08 -3.93 -13.60
CA GLN A 159 3.20 -4.09 -14.51
C GLN A 159 3.75 -2.72 -14.87
N TYR A 160 5.06 -2.57 -14.74
CA TYR A 160 5.75 -1.42 -15.27
C TYR A 160 5.82 -1.55 -16.80
N GLU A 161 5.25 -0.59 -17.53
CA GLU A 161 5.40 -0.50 -18.98
C GLU A 161 6.79 0.08 -19.29
N LEU A 162 7.59 -0.68 -20.04
CA LEU A 162 8.91 -0.22 -20.46
C LEU A 162 8.80 0.92 -21.48
N GLU A 163 9.33 2.07 -21.08
CA GLU A 163 9.82 3.19 -21.91
C GLU A 163 8.81 3.76 -22.91
N SER A 164 8.11 4.81 -22.50
CA SER A 164 7.67 5.82 -23.45
C SER A 164 8.91 6.54 -24.02
N PRO A 165 8.94 6.88 -25.32
CA PRO A 165 10.06 7.60 -25.91
C PRO A 165 10.19 9.00 -25.28
N GLY A 166 11.14 9.18 -24.35
CA GLY A 166 11.43 10.47 -23.70
C GLY A 166 11.69 10.44 -22.17
N ASP A 167 11.67 9.27 -21.54
CA ASP A 167 11.38 9.10 -20.09
C ASP A 167 12.50 9.40 -19.08
N PHE A 168 13.69 9.83 -19.49
CA PHE A 168 14.67 10.39 -18.57
C PHE A 168 15.52 11.43 -19.31
N GLY A 169 15.61 12.63 -18.77
CA GLY A 169 16.29 13.71 -19.47
C GLY A 169 16.55 14.93 -18.62
N PHE A 170 17.18 15.91 -19.25
CA PHE A 170 17.46 17.22 -18.67
C PHE A 170 16.62 18.29 -19.37
N ASN A 171 16.00 19.16 -18.59
CA ASN A 171 15.33 20.36 -19.08
C ASN A 171 15.96 21.61 -18.46
N THR A 172 15.94 22.75 -19.16
CA THR A 172 16.49 24.03 -18.70
C THR A 172 15.47 24.90 -17.95
N LYS A 173 14.40 24.30 -17.42
CA LYS A 173 13.43 24.99 -16.58
C LYS A 173 13.95 25.06 -15.13
N GLU A 174 13.67 26.16 -14.44
CA GLU A 174 13.77 26.23 -12.98
C GLU A 174 12.55 25.55 -12.37
N ALA A 175 12.75 24.66 -11.40
CA ALA A 175 11.66 24.09 -10.60
C ALA A 175 11.73 24.64 -9.18
N ASN A 176 10.57 24.99 -8.61
CA ASN A 176 10.47 25.61 -7.29
C ASN A 176 10.60 24.62 -6.12
N THR A 177 10.79 23.32 -6.41
CA THR A 177 10.89 22.24 -5.42
C THR A 177 12.10 21.35 -5.72
N PRO A 178 12.91 20.97 -4.71
CA PRO A 178 14.10 20.14 -4.91
C PRO A 178 13.78 18.82 -5.59
N ILE A 179 12.71 18.15 -5.19
CA ILE A 179 12.11 17.01 -5.90
C ILE A 179 10.60 17.21 -5.94
N SER A 180 9.98 17.02 -7.10
CA SER A 180 8.53 16.95 -7.28
C SER A 180 8.14 15.54 -7.71
N VAL A 181 6.99 15.07 -7.22
CA VAL A 181 6.36 13.83 -7.70
C VAL A 181 4.93 14.18 -8.06
N THR A 182 4.50 13.83 -9.27
CA THR A 182 3.10 13.98 -9.70
C THR A 182 2.57 12.66 -10.22
N THR A 183 1.28 12.44 -10.01
CA THR A 183 0.61 11.21 -10.43
C THR A 183 -0.67 11.50 -11.20
N SER A 184 -0.92 10.80 -12.29
CA SER A 184 -2.21 10.79 -12.97
C SER A 184 -2.72 9.36 -13.19
N LEU A 185 -4.02 9.21 -13.39
CA LEU A 185 -4.68 7.94 -13.67
C LEU A 185 -5.38 8.03 -15.02
N THR A 186 -5.07 7.09 -15.90
CA THR A 186 -5.78 6.93 -17.17
C THR A 186 -6.55 5.62 -17.14
N ILE A 187 -7.81 5.67 -17.54
CA ILE A 187 -8.69 4.51 -17.61
C ILE A 187 -9.08 4.31 -19.06
N SER A 188 -8.76 3.13 -19.58
CA SER A 188 -9.02 2.77 -20.96
C SER A 188 -9.98 1.59 -21.00
N SER A 189 -11.17 1.81 -21.54
CA SER A 189 -12.12 0.75 -21.89
C SER A 189 -12.13 0.56 -23.40
N ASN A 190 -11.66 -0.59 -23.89
CA ASN A 190 -11.68 -0.87 -25.33
C ASN A 190 -13.04 -1.47 -25.72
N LYS A 191 -13.67 -0.97 -26.79
CA LYS A 191 -15.04 -1.39 -27.16
C LYS A 191 -15.16 -2.83 -27.64
N ASP A 192 -14.05 -3.43 -28.09
CA ASP A 192 -14.06 -4.73 -28.77
C ASP A 192 -13.30 -5.86 -28.05
N GLU A 193 -12.65 -5.62 -26.92
CA GLU A 193 -11.98 -6.68 -26.15
C GLU A 193 -12.18 -6.53 -24.65
N LYS A 194 -12.24 -7.67 -23.96
CA LYS A 194 -12.52 -7.86 -22.53
C LYS A 194 -11.42 -7.32 -21.58
N ASP A 195 -10.57 -6.42 -22.08
CA ASP A 195 -9.34 -5.98 -21.44
C ASP A 195 -9.41 -4.49 -21.14
N ASP A 196 -10.19 -4.22 -20.12
CA ASP A 196 -10.23 -2.97 -19.39
C ASP A 196 -8.93 -2.81 -18.57
N PHE A 197 -8.18 -1.72 -18.79
CA PHE A 197 -6.93 -1.47 -18.07
C PHE A 197 -6.85 -0.05 -17.50
N CYS A 198 -6.04 0.06 -16.46
CA CYS A 198 -5.82 1.30 -15.72
C CYS A 198 -4.33 1.58 -15.65
N VAL A 199 -3.90 2.80 -15.98
CA VAL A 199 -2.49 3.21 -15.96
C VAL A 199 -2.28 4.29 -14.92
N ILE A 200 -1.38 4.05 -13.97
CA ILE A 200 -0.84 5.10 -13.09
C ILE A 200 0.41 5.65 -13.74
N HIS A 201 0.38 6.94 -14.08
CA HIS A 201 1.56 7.67 -14.52
C HIS A 201 2.21 8.33 -13.31
N VAL A 202 3.52 8.17 -13.15
CA VAL A 202 4.32 8.83 -12.11
C VAL A 202 5.41 9.65 -12.80
N CYS A 203 5.40 10.96 -12.59
CA CYS A 203 6.46 11.86 -13.03
C CYS A 203 7.25 12.32 -11.82
N ILE A 204 8.58 12.26 -11.92
CA ILE A 204 9.50 12.69 -10.89
C ILE A 204 10.41 13.75 -11.52
N GLU A 205 10.55 14.90 -10.88
CA GLU A 205 11.49 15.94 -11.29
C GLU A 205 12.42 16.28 -10.13
N LEU A 206 13.68 16.56 -10.43
CA LEU A 206 14.74 16.94 -9.48
C LEU A 206 15.39 18.23 -9.97
N ASP A 207 15.28 19.30 -9.17
CA ASP A 207 15.98 20.55 -9.45
C ASP A 207 17.47 20.47 -9.07
N ARG A 208 18.30 20.92 -10.00
CA ARG A 208 19.76 20.94 -9.89
C ARG A 208 20.35 22.30 -10.27
N GLY A 209 19.75 23.39 -9.79
CA GLY A 209 20.36 24.72 -9.84
C GLY A 209 20.63 25.19 -11.27
N GLY A 210 19.58 25.24 -12.09
CA GLY A 210 19.61 25.67 -13.49
C GLY A 210 19.36 24.56 -14.52
N LYS A 211 19.17 23.32 -14.07
CA LYS A 211 18.67 22.19 -14.87
C LYS A 211 17.75 21.32 -14.02
N VAL A 212 16.68 20.83 -14.63
CA VAL A 212 15.77 19.84 -14.05
C VAL A 212 16.05 18.48 -14.67
N LEU A 213 16.35 17.50 -13.82
CA LEU A 213 16.36 16.10 -14.20
C LEU A 213 14.95 15.54 -14.01
N TYR A 214 14.42 14.83 -14.99
CA TYR A 214 13.07 14.26 -14.89
C TYR A 214 13.04 12.78 -15.25
N GLY A 215 12.04 12.08 -14.72
CA GLY A 215 11.74 10.67 -15.01
C GLY A 215 10.23 10.45 -15.09
N ASN A 216 9.78 9.76 -16.14
CA ASN A 216 8.37 9.36 -16.28
C ASN A 216 8.26 7.84 -16.22
N TYR A 217 7.25 7.34 -15.51
CA TYR A 217 7.05 5.93 -15.23
C TYR A 217 5.57 5.57 -15.35
N ASN A 218 5.26 4.57 -16.17
CA ASN A 218 3.90 4.12 -16.42
C ASN A 218 3.67 2.74 -15.81
N TYR A 219 2.59 2.59 -15.06
CA TYR A 219 2.23 1.35 -14.36
C TYR A 219 0.84 0.90 -14.79
N GLU A 220 0.79 -0.14 -15.61
CA GLU A 220 -0.45 -0.78 -16.04
C GLU A 220 -0.93 -1.73 -14.94
N ILE A 221 -2.19 -1.58 -14.53
CA ILE A 221 -2.83 -2.46 -13.56
C ILE A 221 -3.75 -3.42 -14.28
N LYS A 222 -3.36 -4.70 -14.27
CA LYS A 222 -4.14 -5.78 -14.87
C LYS A 222 -5.26 -6.17 -13.93
N SER A 223 -6.44 -5.58 -14.10
CA SER A 223 -7.64 -6.05 -13.43
C SER A 223 -8.91 -5.71 -14.18
N ASN A 224 -9.60 -6.75 -14.67
CA ASN A 224 -10.92 -6.69 -15.31
C ASN A 224 -12.03 -6.14 -14.39
N LYS A 225 -11.72 -5.78 -13.13
CA LYS A 225 -12.66 -5.27 -12.11
C LYS A 225 -12.27 -3.88 -11.58
N LEU A 226 -11.16 -3.28 -12.05
CA LEU A 226 -10.76 -1.92 -11.68
C LEU A 226 -11.62 -0.84 -12.34
N LEU A 227 -12.49 -1.17 -13.29
CA LEU A 227 -13.31 -0.17 -13.98
C LEU A 227 -14.73 -0.01 -13.43
N ASN A 228 -15.13 -0.80 -12.43
CA ASN A 228 -16.38 -0.60 -11.69
C ASN A 228 -16.21 0.37 -10.50
N LEU A 229 -15.11 1.12 -10.45
CA LEU A 229 -14.87 2.10 -9.39
C LEU A 229 -15.76 3.31 -9.70
N CYS A 230 -16.83 3.49 -8.92
CA CYS A 230 -17.41 4.82 -8.77
C CYS A 230 -16.31 5.69 -8.13
N PHE A 231 -15.85 6.71 -8.86
CA PHE A 231 -14.82 7.65 -8.42
C PHE A 231 -15.36 8.72 -7.44
N ASP A 232 -16.58 8.56 -6.97
CA ASP A 232 -17.12 9.46 -5.96
C ASP A 232 -16.36 9.27 -4.64
N GLU A 233 -15.74 10.37 -4.22
CA GLU A 233 -15.05 10.62 -2.95
C GLU A 233 -13.94 9.62 -2.56
N ASN A 234 -12.70 9.97 -2.91
CA ASN A 234 -11.44 9.84 -2.13
C ASN A 234 -11.16 8.62 -1.23
N GLN A 235 -11.85 7.48 -1.38
CA GLN A 235 -11.77 6.34 -0.46
C GLN A 235 -11.58 5.00 -1.17
N ASN A 236 -11.17 5.00 -2.43
CA ASN A 236 -10.76 3.76 -3.06
C ASN A 236 -9.36 3.35 -2.57
N TYR A 237 -9.31 2.80 -1.35
CA TYR A 237 -8.12 2.33 -0.64
C TYR A 237 -7.25 1.40 -1.51
N ARG A 238 -7.85 0.72 -2.50
CA ARG A 238 -7.13 -0.05 -3.52
C ARG A 238 -6.23 0.83 -4.40
N ILE A 239 -6.78 1.91 -4.93
CA ILE A 239 -6.01 2.83 -5.76
C ILE A 239 -4.95 3.54 -4.91
N TYR A 240 -5.26 3.85 -3.64
CA TYR A 240 -4.27 4.42 -2.72
C TYR A 240 -3.02 3.55 -2.58
N TYR A 241 -3.18 2.27 -2.25
CA TYR A 241 -2.04 1.37 -2.12
C TYR A 241 -1.35 1.09 -3.45
N TYR A 242 -2.08 0.94 -4.55
CA TYR A 242 -1.46 0.79 -5.88
C TYR A 242 -0.62 2.00 -6.29
N LYS A 243 -1.10 3.20 -5.99
CA LYS A 243 -0.37 4.45 -6.17
C LYS A 243 0.88 4.49 -5.30
N PHE A 244 0.75 4.10 -4.04
CA PHE A 244 1.89 4.02 -3.13
C PHE A 244 2.97 3.09 -3.68
N HIS A 245 2.61 1.86 -4.11
CA HIS A 245 3.52 0.91 -4.73
C HIS A 245 4.20 1.46 -5.98
N ALA A 246 3.42 2.06 -6.89
CA ALA A 246 3.92 2.66 -8.13
C ALA A 246 4.88 3.81 -7.86
N VAL A 247 4.56 4.71 -6.92
CA VAL A 247 5.44 5.83 -6.55
C VAL A 247 6.72 5.35 -5.88
N MET A 248 6.67 4.35 -4.99
CA MET A 248 7.86 3.78 -4.38
C MET A 248 8.78 3.11 -5.41
N ASP A 249 8.21 2.33 -6.34
CA ASP A 249 8.97 1.70 -7.42
C ASP A 249 9.58 2.74 -8.38
N ALA A 250 8.83 3.78 -8.73
CA ALA A 250 9.31 4.86 -9.61
C ALA A 250 10.49 5.61 -8.97
N LEU A 251 10.39 5.93 -7.67
CA LEU A 251 11.45 6.57 -6.92
C LEU A 251 12.70 5.68 -6.82
N LYS A 252 12.56 4.36 -6.63
CA LYS A 252 13.69 3.41 -6.68
C LYS A 252 14.40 3.49 -8.03
N LYS A 253 13.65 3.34 -9.13
CA LYS A 253 14.19 3.41 -10.49
C LYS A 253 14.81 4.76 -10.81
N PHE A 254 14.22 5.85 -10.33
CA PHE A 254 14.76 7.20 -10.51
C PHE A 254 16.08 7.38 -9.76
N LYS A 255 16.16 6.93 -8.51
CA LYS A 255 17.39 6.92 -7.72
C LYS A 255 18.49 6.14 -8.43
N ASP A 256 18.21 4.92 -8.92
CA ASP A 256 19.20 4.10 -9.63
C ASP A 256 19.74 4.80 -10.90
N ARG A 257 18.87 5.47 -11.64
CA ARG A 257 19.26 6.28 -12.82
C ARG A 257 20.09 7.51 -12.42
N CYS A 258 19.75 8.19 -11.32
CA CYS A 258 20.53 9.33 -10.82
C CYS A 258 21.95 8.91 -10.41
N LEU A 259 22.08 7.79 -9.68
CA LEU A 259 23.38 7.25 -9.26
C LEU A 259 24.24 6.87 -10.46
N SER A 260 23.63 6.35 -11.53
CA SER A 260 24.32 6.04 -12.78
C SER A 260 24.75 7.29 -13.58
N ASN A 261 24.35 8.49 -13.15
CA ASN A 261 24.71 9.78 -13.74
C ASN A 261 25.54 10.66 -12.76
N ASP A 262 26.31 10.00 -11.87
CA ASP A 262 27.24 10.61 -10.91
C ASP A 262 26.61 11.56 -9.87
N LEU A 263 25.34 11.35 -9.52
CA LEU A 263 24.75 12.00 -8.32
C LEU A 263 25.14 11.22 -7.05
N SER A 264 25.44 11.95 -5.97
CA SER A 264 25.75 11.32 -4.68
C SER A 264 24.49 10.78 -4.00
N ILE A 265 24.65 9.69 -3.25
CA ILE A 265 23.56 9.09 -2.45
C ILE A 265 23.09 10.07 -1.37
N GLU A 266 24.02 10.83 -0.78
CA GLU A 266 23.71 11.83 0.23
C GLU A 266 22.80 12.94 -0.31
N GLU A 267 23.11 13.52 -1.48
CA GLU A 267 22.28 14.56 -2.10
C GLU A 267 20.87 14.06 -2.47
N LEU A 268 20.74 12.80 -2.87
CA LEU A 268 19.45 12.20 -3.21
C LEU A 268 18.60 11.91 -1.95
N ASN A 269 19.22 11.37 -0.90
CA ASN A 269 18.52 11.06 0.35
C ASN A 269 18.06 12.32 1.09
N GLU A 270 18.83 13.40 1.08
CA GLU A 270 18.41 14.68 1.69
C GLU A 270 17.23 15.32 0.95
N LYS A 271 17.15 15.13 -0.37
CA LYS A 271 16.11 15.73 -1.21
C LYS A 271 14.83 14.89 -1.30
N ILE A 272 14.90 13.56 -1.15
CA ILE A 272 13.72 12.69 -1.12
C ILE A 272 13.11 12.75 0.29
N ASN A 273 12.27 13.75 0.54
CA ASN A 273 11.51 13.85 1.77
C ASN A 273 10.25 12.98 1.72
N THR A 274 10.15 12.02 2.65
CA THR A 274 9.04 11.08 2.74
C THR A 274 7.67 11.71 2.88
N SER A 275 7.56 12.76 3.67
CA SER A 275 6.29 13.44 3.88
C SER A 275 5.74 14.06 2.59
N ASN A 276 6.61 14.48 1.66
CA ASN A 276 6.18 15.11 0.41
C ASN A 276 5.48 14.12 -0.52
N TYR A 277 6.01 12.90 -0.70
CA TYR A 277 5.35 11.92 -1.56
C TYR A 277 4.12 11.28 -0.92
N LEU A 278 4.06 11.13 0.42
CA LEU A 278 2.85 10.65 1.09
C LEU A 278 1.66 11.60 0.85
N ASN A 279 1.91 12.91 0.81
CA ASN A 279 0.88 13.89 0.44
C ASN A 279 0.45 13.75 -1.03
N VAL A 280 1.39 13.51 -1.95
CA VAL A 280 1.08 13.24 -3.36
C VAL A 280 0.23 12.00 -3.50
N ILE A 281 0.53 10.93 -2.75
CA ILE A 281 -0.23 9.68 -2.77
C ILE A 281 -1.66 9.91 -2.25
N LYS A 282 -1.82 10.67 -1.17
CA LYS A 282 -3.14 11.05 -0.62
C LYS A 282 -3.95 11.99 -1.52
N GLY A 283 -3.30 12.73 -2.42
CA GLY A 283 -3.98 13.61 -3.37
C GLY A 283 -4.87 12.84 -4.36
N TYR A 284 -5.95 13.49 -4.80
CA TYR A 284 -6.83 12.98 -5.86
C TYR A 284 -6.04 12.70 -7.14
N PHE A 285 -6.55 11.78 -7.96
CA PHE A 285 -6.06 11.65 -9.33
C PHE A 285 -6.70 12.71 -10.22
N TYR A 286 -5.90 13.29 -11.12
CA TYR A 286 -6.43 13.91 -12.31
C TYR A 286 -6.83 12.79 -13.26
N SER A 287 -8.14 12.53 -13.40
CA SER A 287 -8.65 11.58 -14.39
C SER A 287 -8.42 12.14 -15.79
N VAL A 288 -7.70 11.41 -16.65
CA VAL A 288 -7.66 11.71 -18.08
C VAL A 288 -8.59 10.73 -18.79
N ASP A 289 -9.47 11.32 -19.61
CA ASP A 289 -10.81 10.87 -19.95
C ASP A 289 -10.96 9.49 -20.61
N ILE A 290 -12.13 8.89 -20.34
CA ILE A 290 -12.71 7.76 -21.08
C ILE A 290 -13.13 8.31 -22.46
N MET A 291 -12.23 8.17 -23.43
CA MET A 291 -12.41 8.61 -24.83
C MET A 291 -12.54 10.13 -25.04
N GLY A 292 -11.41 10.85 -24.93
CA GLY A 292 -11.13 11.99 -25.81
C GLY A 292 -11.72 13.36 -25.43
N ASN A 293 -12.33 13.53 -24.27
CA ASN A 293 -12.76 14.82 -23.71
C ASN A 293 -12.23 15.00 -22.29
N ALA A 294 -11.01 15.51 -22.17
CA ALA A 294 -10.44 15.94 -20.89
C ALA A 294 -11.40 16.90 -20.16
N SER A 295 -12.11 16.40 -19.14
CA SER A 295 -12.77 17.23 -18.14
C SER A 295 -11.89 17.32 -16.90
N LEU A 296 -11.26 18.49 -16.74
CA LEU A 296 -10.58 18.93 -15.53
C LEU A 296 -11.62 19.13 -14.42
N TYR A 297 -11.52 18.37 -13.34
CA TYR A 297 -12.07 18.77 -12.04
C TYR A 297 -10.91 18.94 -11.07
N GLY A 298 -10.68 20.17 -10.63
CA GLY A 298 -9.72 20.51 -9.60
C GLY A 298 -10.22 21.68 -8.79
N VAL A 299 -10.33 21.49 -7.48
CA VAL A 299 -9.87 22.39 -6.42
C VAL A 299 -9.35 21.51 -5.29
#